data_AF-A0A9D8K2Z4-F1
#
_entry.id   AF-A0A9D8K2Z4-F1
#
_cell.length_a   1.000
_cell.length_b   1.000
_cell.length_c   1.000
_cell.angle_alpha   90.00
_cell.angle_beta   90.00
_cell.angle_gamma   90.00
#
_symmetry.space_group_name_H-M   'P 1'
#
loop_
_entity.id
_entity.type
_entity.pdbx_description
1 polymer ?
#
loop_
_entity_poly.entity_id
_entity_poly.type
_entity_poly.pdbx_seq_one_letter_code
_entity_poly.pdbx_strand_id
1 'polypeptide(L)' 'IGTKIKDEKNPFEIGRIVRSFDPCLACAIHLITPKGKTLGVYRVC' A
#
# COMPACT_ATOMS: atom_id res chain seq x y z
N ILE A 1 -3.29 0.71 13.77
CA ILE A 1 -2.01 0.36 14.43
C ILE A 1 -2.34 -0.51 15.63
N GLY A 2 -1.74 -1.70 15.75
CA GLY A 2 -2.07 -2.67 16.82
C GLY A 2 -2.44 -4.08 16.35
N THR A 3 -2.12 -4.45 15.11
CA THR A 3 -2.41 -5.80 14.60
C THR A 3 -1.55 -6.82 15.34
N LYS A 4 -2.18 -7.83 15.95
CA LYS A 4 -1.45 -8.95 16.54
C LYS A 4 -0.84 -9.77 15.41
N ILE A 5 0.49 -9.83 15.39
CA ILE A 5 1.24 -10.65 14.46
C ILE A 5 1.58 -11.94 15.22
N LYS A 6 1.10 -13.09 14.72
CA LYS A 6 1.41 -14.38 15.36
C LYS A 6 2.85 -14.82 15.10
N ASP A 7 3.33 -14.62 13.88
CA ASP A 7 4.66 -15.04 13.44
C ASP A 7 5.34 -13.92 12.63
N GLU A 8 6.40 -13.33 13.17
CA GLU A 8 7.14 -12.25 12.51
C GLU A 8 7.87 -12.71 11.23
N LYS A 9 8.26 -13.99 11.17
CA LYS A 9 8.89 -14.58 9.97
C LYS A 9 7.92 -14.71 8.80
N ASN A 10 6.61 -14.81 9.05
CA ASN A 10 5.58 -14.90 8.04
C ASN A 10 4.35 -14.05 8.44
N PRO A 11 4.40 -12.72 8.23
CA PRO A 11 3.36 -11.81 8.70
C PRO A 11 2.15 -11.81 7.74
N PHE A 12 1.36 -12.88 7.79
CA PHE A 12 0.16 -13.04 6.97
C PHE A 12 -0.89 -11.95 7.23
N GLU A 13 -0.97 -11.48 8.47
CA GLU A 13 -1.92 -10.44 8.90
C GLU A 13 -1.65 -9.11 8.20
N ILE A 14 -0.37 -8.75 8.00
CA ILE A 14 0.02 -7.53 7.28
C ILE A 14 -0.38 -7.64 5.81
N GLY A 15 -0.06 -8.77 5.17
CA GLY A 15 -0.45 -9.00 3.78
C GLY A 15 -1.96 -8.95 3.57
N ARG A 16 -2.75 -9.44 4.53
CA ARG A 16 -4.22 -9.33 4.49
C ARG A 16 -4.68 -7.88 4.59
N ILE A 17 -4.12 -7.08 5.50
CA ILE A 17 -4.46 -5.65 5.65
C ILE A 17 -4.12 -4.88 4.37
N VAL A 18 -2.91 -5.03 3.84
CA VAL A 18 -2.47 -4.33 2.63
C VAL A 18 -3.39 -4.66 1.46
N ARG A 19 -3.73 -5.93 1.26
CA ARG A 19 -4.65 -6.35 0.19
C ARG A 19 -6.09 -5.90 0.39
N SER A 20 -6.54 -5.64 1.63
CA SER A 20 -7.88 -5.08 1.88
C SER A 20 -8.04 -3.66 1.33
N PHE A 21 -6.95 -2.91 1.14
CA PHE A 21 -6.97 -1.59 0.52
C PHE A 21 -6.91 -1.63 -1.02
N ASP A 22 -6.78 -2.81 -1.61
CA ASP A 22 -6.58 -3.04 -3.04
C ASP A 22 -5.56 -2.07 -3.70
N PRO A 23 -4.30 -2.04 -3.23
CA PRO A 23 -3.31 -1.11 -3.74
C PRO A 23 -2.91 -1.49 -5.17
N CYS A 24 -3.48 -0.81 -6.14
CA CYS A 24 -3.05 -0.94 -7.53
C CYS A 24 -1.72 -0.19 -7.76
N LEU A 25 -0.62 -0.92 -7.80
CA LEU A 25 0.71 -0.39 -8.10
C LEU A 25 0.77 0.25 -9.49
N ALA A 26 0.08 -0.30 -10.48
CA ALA A 26 0.01 0.29 -11.83
C ALA A 26 -0.64 1.67 -11.82
N CYS A 27 -1.70 1.88 -11.03
CA CYS A 27 -2.30 3.21 -10.85
C CYS A 27 -1.36 4.14 -10.08
N ALA A 28 -0.69 3.64 -9.04
CA ALA A 28 0.20 4.44 -8.20
C ALA A 28 1.42 4.98 -8.96
N ILE A 29 2.04 4.19 -9.83
CA ILE A 29 3.22 4.63 -10.58
C ILE A 29 2.92 5.74 -11.60
N HIS A 30 1.69 5.83 -12.13
CA HIS A 30 1.31 6.90 -13.05
C HIS A 30 1.16 8.26 -12.35
N LEU A 31 1.04 8.27 -11.02
CA LEU A 31 0.95 9.49 -10.23
C LEU A 31 2.34 10.03 -9.82
N ILE A 32 3.41 9.28 -10.05
CA ILE A 32 4.77 9.61 -9.58
C ILE A 32 5.73 9.57 -10.77
N THR A 33 6.45 10.67 -10.98
CA THR A 33 7.53 10.68 -12.00
C THR A 33 8.78 9.96 -11.50
N PRO A 34 9.63 9.41 -12.38
CA PRO A 34 10.88 8.76 -11.98
C PRO A 34 11.87 9.69 -11.25
N LYS A 35 11.69 11.01 -11.33
CA LYS A 35 12.44 12.01 -10.54
C LYS A 35 11.82 12.28 -9.16
N GLY A 36 10.82 11.50 -8.73
CA GLY A 36 10.15 11.63 -7.43
C GLY A 36 9.14 12.76 -7.34
N LYS A 37 8.82 13.45 -8.45
CA LYS A 37 7.80 14.50 -8.47
C LYS A 37 6.41 13.87 -8.59
N THR A 38 5.54 14.14 -7.63
CA THR A 38 4.13 13.71 -7.63
C THR A 38 3.31 14.57 -8.60
N LEU A 39 2.56 13.92 -9.49
CA LEU A 39 1.71 14.57 -10.49
C LEU A 39 0.31 14.90 -9.95
N GLY A 40 -0.17 14.15 -8.97
CA GLY A 40 -1.46 14.38 -8.32
C GLY A 40 -1.67 13.44 -7.14
N VAL A 41 -2.60 13.80 -6.24
CA VAL A 41 -2.98 12.99 -5.08
C VAL A 41 -4.43 12.56 -5.24
N TYR A 42 -4.66 11.25 -5.23
CA TYR A 42 -6.00 10.68 -5.24
C TYR A 42 -6.37 10.25 -3.81
N ARG A 43 -7.51 10.74 -3.31
CA ARG A 43 -8.07 10.30 -2.02
C ARG A 43 -9.27 9.41 -2.29
N VAL A 44 -9.21 8.17 -1.81
CA VAL A 44 -10.36 7.28 -1.75
C VAL A 44 -11.11 7.62 -0.46
N CYS A 45 -12.36 8.10 -0.58
CA CYS A 45 -13.23 8.44 0.55
C CYS A 45 -13.80 7.21 1.24
#